data_AF-A0A0V0GSS9-F1
#
_entry.id   AF-A0A0V0GSS9-F1
#
_cell.length_a   1.000
_cell.length_b   1.000
_cell.length_c   1.000
_cell.angle_alpha   90.00
_cell.angle_beta   90.00
_cell.angle_gamma   90.00
#
_symmetry.space_group_name_H-M   'P 1'
#
loop_
_entity.id
_entity.type
_entity.pdbx_description
1 polymer ?
#
loop_
_entity_poly.entity_id
_entity_poly.type
_entity_poly.pdbx_seq_one_letter_code
_entity_poly.pdbx_strand_id
1 'polypeptide(L)'
;MGVIVRELNGSNRLLVKGAVESLLERSTYVQLADGSTVPIDESCRQLLLLRHLEMSSKGLRCLGLAYKDDLGELSGYYAATHPAHKKLLDPSCYSSIESDLVFVGVVGLRDPPREEVHKAINDCRRAGIKIMVITGDNKSTAEAVCREIQLFLMVRIL
;
A
#
# COMPACT_ATOMS: atom_id res chain seq x y z
N MET A 1 -3.02 -7.85 3.47
CA MET A 1 -2.99 -8.27 4.89
C MET A 1 -4.24 -7.72 5.51
N GLY A 2 -5.11 -8.61 5.96
CA GLY A 2 -6.36 -8.26 6.62
C GLY A 2 -6.39 -8.70 8.07
N VAL A 3 -7.22 -8.04 8.86
CA VAL A 3 -7.61 -8.46 10.20
C VAL A 3 -9.13 -8.37 10.32
N ILE A 4 -9.75 -9.38 10.92
CA ILE A 4 -11.17 -9.34 11.26
C ILE A 4 -11.27 -8.77 12.67
N VAL A 5 -12.02 -7.68 12.81
CA VAL A 5 -12.29 -7.02 14.09
C VAL A 5 -13.77 -7.14 14.42
N ARG A 6 -14.09 -7.29 15.70
CA ARG A 6 -15.47 -7.27 16.18
C ARG A 6 -15.80 -5.85 16.62
N GLU A 7 -16.79 -5.25 15.96
CA GLU A 7 -17.31 -3.93 16.25
C GLU A 7 -18.19 -3.95 17.52
N LEU A 8 -18.43 -2.77 18.12
CA LEU A 8 -19.20 -2.64 19.36
C LEU A 8 -20.67 -3.09 19.21
N ASN A 9 -21.22 -2.97 18.00
CA ASN A 9 -22.56 -3.45 17.66
C ASN A 9 -22.63 -5.00 17.52
N GLY A 10 -21.51 -5.69 17.71
CA GLY A 10 -21.39 -7.14 17.63
C GLY A 10 -21.13 -7.69 16.23
N SER A 11 -21.15 -6.87 15.17
CA SER A 11 -20.80 -7.29 13.81
C SER A 11 -19.29 -7.37 13.61
N ASN A 12 -18.85 -8.18 12.66
CA ASN A 12 -17.45 -8.22 12.26
C ASN A 12 -17.18 -7.30 11.07
N ARG A 13 -15.99 -6.72 11.05
CA ARG A 13 -15.44 -5.94 9.92
C ARG A 13 -14.07 -6.49 9.55
N LEU A 14 -13.79 -6.59 8.25
CA LEU A 14 -12.45 -6.87 7.76
C LEU A 14 -11.75 -5.54 7.48
N LEU A 15 -10.58 -5.34 8.09
CA LEU A 15 -9.70 -4.20 7.80
C LEU A 15 -8.49 -4.69 7.02
N VAL A 16 -8.19 -4.07 5.88
CA VAL A 16 -7.14 -4.52 4.97
C VAL A 16 -6.15 -3.40 4.70
N LYS A 17 -4.86 -3.74 4.74
CA LYS A 17 -3.77 -2.89 4.24
C LYS A 17 -2.92 -3.65 3.23
N GLY A 18 -2.33 -2.90 2.30
CA GLY A 18 -1.50 -3.47 1.24
C GLY A 18 -0.98 -2.43 0.24
N ALA A 19 -0.43 -2.93 -0.87
CA ALA A 19 -0.08 -2.09 -2.01
C ALA A 19 -1.33 -1.39 -2.56
N VAL A 20 -1.20 -0.11 -2.90
CA VAL A 20 -2.33 0.74 -3.31
C VAL A 20 -3.01 0.16 -4.55
N GLU A 21 -2.23 -0.20 -5.57
CA GLU A 21 -2.72 -0.75 -6.84
C GLU A 21 -3.51 -2.05 -6.62
N SER A 22 -2.93 -3.01 -5.90
CA SER A 22 -3.59 -4.29 -5.61
C SER A 22 -4.85 -4.15 -4.77
N LEU A 23 -4.93 -3.17 -3.87
CA LEU A 23 -6.16 -2.91 -3.12
C LEU A 23 -7.22 -2.24 -3.99
N LEU A 24 -6.86 -1.31 -4.86
CA LEU A 24 -7.79 -0.68 -5.81
C LEU A 24 -8.36 -1.71 -6.80
N GLU A 25 -7.59 -2.69 -7.23
CA GLU A 25 -8.06 -3.82 -8.06
C GLU A 25 -9.12 -4.67 -7.34
N ARG A 26 -9.04 -4.77 -6.00
CA ARG A 26 -9.93 -5.58 -5.17
C ARG A 26 -11.05 -4.77 -4.51
N SER A 27 -11.12 -3.47 -4.79
CA SER A 27 -12.12 -2.56 -4.23
C SER A 27 -13.20 -2.25 -5.26
N THR A 28 -14.46 -2.26 -4.81
CA THR A 28 -15.64 -1.92 -5.61
C THR A 28 -16.20 -0.56 -5.26
N TYR A 29 -15.93 -0.07 -4.04
CA TYR A 29 -16.37 1.24 -3.55
C TYR A 29 -15.20 2.03 -2.98
N VAL A 30 -15.35 3.36 -2.90
CA VAL A 30 -14.47 4.27 -2.17
C VAL A 30 -15.29 5.03 -1.14
N GLN A 31 -14.73 5.22 0.05
CA GLN A 31 -15.31 6.06 1.10
C GLN A 31 -14.90 7.52 0.88
N LEU A 32 -15.88 8.41 0.91
CA LEU A 32 -15.70 9.86 0.85
C LEU A 32 -15.48 10.44 2.25
N ALA A 33 -15.06 11.71 2.30
CA ALA A 33 -14.73 12.39 3.56
C ALA A 33 -15.93 12.54 4.51
N ASP A 34 -17.15 12.52 3.99
CA ASP A 34 -18.40 12.55 4.77
C ASP A 34 -18.82 11.15 5.29
N GLY A 35 -18.03 10.11 4.99
CA GLY A 35 -18.28 8.73 5.37
C GLY A 35 -19.17 7.96 4.39
N SER A 36 -19.75 8.62 3.39
CA SER A 36 -20.54 7.94 2.34
C SER A 36 -19.64 7.11 1.43
N THR A 37 -20.21 6.09 0.78
CA THR A 37 -19.48 5.22 -0.15
C THR A 37 -20.03 5.35 -1.55
N VAL A 38 -19.16 5.49 -2.55
CA VAL A 38 -19.53 5.54 -3.97
C VAL A 38 -18.80 4.45 -4.75
N PRO A 39 -19.39 3.89 -5.82
CA PRO A 39 -18.70 2.92 -6.67
C PRO A 39 -17.42 3.51 -7.25
N ILE A 40 -16.36 2.69 -7.34
CA ILE A 40 -15.13 3.10 -8.04
C ILE A 40 -15.37 2.93 -9.55
N ASP A 41 -15.60 4.05 -10.22
CA ASP A 41 -15.54 4.12 -11.68
C ASP A 41 -14.09 4.34 -12.17
N GLU A 42 -13.92 4.35 -13.50
CA GLU A 42 -12.59 4.50 -14.11
C GLU A 42 -11.97 5.87 -13.81
N SER A 43 -12.78 6.94 -13.74
CA SER A 43 -12.31 8.29 -13.43
C SER A 43 -11.78 8.37 -11.99
N CYS A 44 -12.51 7.77 -11.04
CA CYS A 44 -12.11 7.66 -9.65
C CYS A 44 -10.81 6.84 -9.51
N ARG A 45 -10.75 5.69 -10.19
CA ARG A 45 -9.56 4.83 -10.20
C ARG A 45 -8.33 5.58 -10.70
N GLN A 46 -8.43 6.28 -11.83
CA GLN A 46 -7.33 7.07 -12.39
C GLN A 46 -6.91 8.19 -11.44
N LEU A 47 -7.85 8.89 -10.82
CA LEU A 47 -7.54 9.93 -9.84
C LEU A 47 -6.75 9.37 -8.64
N LEU A 48 -7.16 8.22 -8.10
CA LEU A 48 -6.48 7.57 -6.97
C LEU A 48 -5.06 7.11 -7.34
N LEU A 49 -4.88 6.55 -8.54
CA LEU A 49 -3.57 6.16 -9.07
C LEU A 49 -2.66 7.36 -9.30
N LEU A 50 -3.19 8.48 -9.80
CA LEU A 50 -2.44 9.74 -9.94
C LEU A 50 -1.94 10.26 -8.59
N ARG A 51 -2.79 10.22 -7.55
CA ARG A 51 -2.38 10.62 -6.19
C ARG A 51 -1.35 9.68 -5.59
N HIS A 52 -1.49 8.37 -5.82
CA HIS A 52 -0.47 7.40 -5.42
C HIS A 52 0.89 7.69 -6.07
N LEU A 53 0.91 7.99 -7.36
CA LEU A 53 2.13 8.33 -8.09
C LEU A 53 2.75 9.63 -7.56
N GLU A 54 1.92 10.67 -7.31
CA GLU A 54 2.37 11.93 -6.72
C GLU A 54 3.09 11.70 -5.38
N MET A 55 2.52 10.88 -4.50
CA MET A 55 3.13 10.54 -3.21
C MET A 55 4.43 9.73 -3.39
N SER A 56 4.41 8.72 -4.26
CA SER A 56 5.59 7.86 -4.50
C SER A 56 6.76 8.65 -5.11
N SER A 57 6.48 9.60 -6.01
CA SER A 57 7.49 10.49 -6.61
C SER A 57 8.19 11.40 -5.60
N LYS A 58 7.58 11.62 -4.43
CA LYS A 58 8.17 12.33 -3.29
C LYS A 58 8.97 11.41 -2.36
N GLY A 59 9.23 10.16 -2.78
CA GLY A 59 9.98 9.18 -1.99
C GLY A 59 9.16 8.57 -0.84
N LEU A 60 7.83 8.68 -0.86
CA LEU A 60 6.98 8.09 0.18
C LEU A 60 6.68 6.62 -0.13
N ARG A 61 6.84 5.75 0.88
CA ARG A 61 6.30 4.39 0.85
C ARG A 61 4.80 4.46 1.09
N CYS A 62 4.03 4.17 0.05
CA CYS A 62 2.57 4.26 0.12
C CYS A 62 1.93 2.93 0.54
N LEU A 63 0.92 3.00 1.41
CA LEU A 63 0.05 1.88 1.76
C LEU A 63 -1.40 2.27 1.53
N GLY A 64 -2.15 1.42 0.83
CA GLY A 64 -3.59 1.53 0.72
C GLY A 64 -4.26 0.96 1.97
N LEU A 65 -5.40 1.54 2.32
CA LEU A 65 -6.27 1.10 3.41
C LEU A 65 -7.68 0.88 2.86
N ALA A 66 -8.29 -0.23 3.23
CA ALA A 66 -9.64 -0.59 2.81
C ALA A 66 -10.33 -1.42 3.89
N TYR A 67 -11.66 -1.52 3.83
CA TYR A 67 -12.44 -2.38 4.71
C TYR A 67 -13.55 -3.13 3.97
N LYS A 68 -14.14 -4.13 4.63
CA LYS A 68 -15.34 -4.84 4.18
C LYS A 68 -16.25 -5.14 5.37
N ASP A 69 -17.54 -4.82 5.23
CA ASP A 69 -18.55 -5.06 6.26
C ASP A 69 -19.35 -6.34 6.00
N ASP A 70 -19.63 -6.68 4.74
CA ASP A 70 -20.27 -7.96 4.39
C ASP A 70 -19.22 -9.08 4.33
N LEU A 71 -19.12 -9.85 5.40
CA LEU A 71 -18.16 -10.95 5.51
C LEU A 71 -18.78 -12.34 5.28
N GLY A 72 -20.06 -12.42 4.90
CA GLY A 72 -20.77 -13.68 4.69
C GLY A 72 -20.61 -14.64 5.88
N GLU A 73 -20.00 -15.81 5.63
CA GLU A 73 -19.74 -16.82 6.67
C GLU A 73 -18.82 -16.32 7.81
N LEU A 74 -18.03 -15.28 7.60
CA LEU A 74 -17.12 -14.72 8.61
C LEU A 74 -17.78 -13.62 9.46
N SER A 75 -19.03 -13.25 9.18
CA SER A 75 -19.77 -12.22 9.96
C SER A 75 -19.95 -12.60 11.43
N GLY A 76 -20.01 -13.90 11.74
CA GLY A 76 -20.10 -14.45 13.09
C GLY A 76 -18.79 -15.03 13.65
N TYR A 77 -17.66 -14.84 12.94
CA TYR A 77 -16.37 -15.40 13.35
C TYR A 77 -15.88 -14.79 14.68
N TYR A 78 -15.66 -15.63 15.69
CA TYR A 78 -15.18 -15.17 17.01
C TYR A 78 -14.02 -16.00 17.56
N ALA A 79 -13.93 -17.28 17.19
CA ALA A 79 -12.91 -18.20 17.68
C ALA A 79 -12.55 -19.25 16.63
N ALA A 80 -11.44 -19.95 16.84
CA ALA A 80 -10.95 -21.01 15.96
C ALA A 80 -11.91 -22.21 15.82
N THR A 81 -12.90 -22.33 16.71
CA THR A 81 -13.97 -23.34 16.65
C THR A 81 -15.03 -23.03 15.59
N HIS A 82 -15.05 -21.81 15.04
CA HIS A 82 -16.03 -21.40 14.03
C HIS A 82 -15.81 -22.18 12.71
N PRO A 83 -16.87 -22.68 12.02
CA PRO A 83 -16.73 -23.49 10.80
C PRO A 83 -15.90 -22.80 9.70
N ALA A 84 -16.08 -21.49 9.53
CA ALA A 84 -15.33 -20.68 8.57
C ALA A 84 -13.83 -20.50 8.92
N HIS A 85 -13.35 -20.92 10.09
CA HIS A 85 -11.95 -20.81 10.48
C HIS A 85 -11.01 -21.53 9.49
N LYS A 86 -11.46 -22.64 8.89
CA LYS A 86 -10.69 -23.38 7.87
C LYS A 86 -10.31 -22.50 6.67
N LYS A 87 -11.17 -21.56 6.26
CA LYS A 87 -10.88 -20.61 5.17
C LYS A 87 -9.77 -19.61 5.55
N LEU A 88 -9.61 -19.30 6.83
CA LEU A 88 -8.55 -18.42 7.33
C LEU A 88 -7.18 -19.12 7.43
N LEU A 89 -7.16 -20.46 7.37
CA LEU A 89 -5.93 -21.26 7.37
C LEU A 89 -5.43 -21.58 5.96
N ASP A 90 -6.26 -21.38 4.94
CA ASP A 90 -5.94 -21.66 3.55
C ASP A 90 -5.60 -20.36 2.79
N PRO A 91 -4.31 -20.13 2.42
CA PRO A 91 -3.91 -18.94 1.69
C PRO A 91 -4.61 -18.75 0.34
N SER A 92 -5.11 -19.83 -0.28
CA SER A 92 -5.86 -19.73 -1.54
C SER A 92 -7.19 -18.99 -1.37
N CYS A 93 -7.76 -18.99 -0.17
CA CYS A 93 -8.99 -18.26 0.15
C CYS A 93 -8.76 -16.76 0.35
N TYR A 94 -7.53 -16.31 0.62
CA TYR A 94 -7.27 -14.91 0.99
C TYR A 94 -7.67 -13.91 -0.09
N SER A 95 -7.47 -14.27 -1.37
CA SER A 95 -7.88 -13.41 -2.48
C SER A 95 -9.38 -13.12 -2.41
N SER A 96 -10.22 -14.16 -2.26
CA SER A 96 -11.68 -14.01 -2.16
C SER A 96 -12.15 -13.29 -0.89
N ILE A 97 -11.45 -13.47 0.23
CA ILE A 97 -11.81 -12.83 1.50
C ILE A 97 -11.58 -11.33 1.43
N GLU A 98 -10.42 -10.88 0.92
CA GLU A 98 -10.12 -9.45 0.79
C GLU A 98 -10.51 -8.87 -0.59
N SER A 99 -11.64 -9.32 -1.17
CA SER A 99 -12.26 -8.73 -2.39
C SER A 99 -13.56 -7.99 -2.07
N ASP A 100 -14.06 -7.19 -3.00
CA ASP A 100 -15.25 -6.33 -2.86
C ASP A 100 -15.10 -5.33 -1.71
N LEU A 101 -13.91 -4.74 -1.62
CA LEU A 101 -13.55 -3.83 -0.55
C LEU A 101 -14.11 -2.41 -0.78
N VAL A 102 -14.26 -1.68 0.32
CA VAL A 102 -14.41 -0.23 0.34
C VAL A 102 -13.03 0.39 0.57
N PHE A 103 -12.48 1.03 -0.45
CA PHE A 103 -11.21 1.76 -0.36
C PHE A 103 -11.38 3.02 0.48
N VAL A 104 -10.51 3.23 1.46
CA VAL A 104 -10.59 4.39 2.36
C VAL A 104 -9.59 5.46 1.93
N GLY A 105 -8.37 5.06 1.59
CA GLY A 105 -7.33 6.03 1.25
C GLY A 105 -5.94 5.45 1.20
N VAL A 106 -4.98 6.36 1.02
CA VAL A 106 -3.55 6.06 0.94
C VAL A 106 -2.84 6.80 2.07
N VAL A 107 -1.96 6.10 2.78
CA VAL A 107 -1.01 6.70 3.71
C VAL A 107 0.39 6.63 3.13
N GLY A 108 1.16 7.71 3.29
CA GLY A 108 2.54 7.80 2.84
C GLY A 108 3.49 7.83 4.02
N LEU A 109 4.43 6.90 4.07
CA LEU A 109 5.47 6.83 5.08
C LEU A 109 6.77 7.34 4.49
N ARG A 110 7.43 8.29 5.17
CA ARG A 110 8.77 8.74 4.79
C ARG A 110 9.81 7.96 5.58
N ASP A 111 10.78 7.39 4.86
CA ASP A 111 11.98 6.77 5.43
C ASP A 111 13.20 7.53 4.88
N PRO A 112 13.64 8.62 5.56
CA PRO A 112 14.69 9.47 5.02
C PRO A 112 16.03 8.74 5.00
N PRO A 113 16.90 9.00 4.00
CA PRO A 113 18.26 8.49 4.01
C PRO A 113 19.02 8.94 5.27
N ARG A 114 19.94 8.10 5.75
CA ARG A 114 20.83 8.47 6.85
C ARG A 114 21.78 9.59 6.41
N GLU A 115 22.14 10.49 7.32
CA GLU A 115 22.98 11.66 7.01
C GLU A 115 24.33 11.28 6.40
N GLU A 116 24.92 10.17 6.83
CA GLU A 116 26.21 9.67 6.36
C GLU A 116 26.21 9.15 4.91
N VAL A 117 25.03 8.87 4.33
CA VAL A 117 24.89 8.26 3.00
C VAL A 117 25.51 9.12 1.91
N HIS A 118 25.34 10.44 1.97
CA HIS A 118 25.89 11.36 0.97
C HIS A 118 27.43 11.30 0.91
N LYS A 119 28.07 11.25 2.08
CA LYS A 119 29.53 11.15 2.17
C LYS A 119 30.01 9.79 1.62
N ALA A 120 29.36 8.70 2.03
CA ALA A 120 29.70 7.36 1.56
C ALA A 120 29.59 7.23 0.02
N ILE A 121 28.52 7.77 -0.57
CA ILE A 121 28.34 7.78 -2.04
C ILE A 121 29.48 8.52 -2.74
N ASN A 122 29.86 9.69 -2.21
CA ASN A 122 30.95 10.49 -2.80
C ASN A 122 32.31 9.81 -2.68
N ASP A 123 32.61 9.19 -1.53
CA ASP A 123 33.87 8.46 -1.34
C ASP A 123 33.96 7.23 -2.27
N CYS A 124 32.88 6.46 -2.40
CA CYS A 124 32.80 5.36 -3.37
C CYS A 124 32.96 5.85 -4.82
N ARG A 125 32.31 6.96 -5.19
CA ARG A 125 32.41 7.55 -6.53
C ARG A 125 33.84 7.99 -6.85
N ARG A 126 34.53 8.65 -5.90
CA ARG A 126 35.94 9.06 -6.04
C ARG A 126 36.89 7.87 -6.19
N ALA A 127 36.55 6.75 -5.57
CA ALA A 127 37.30 5.50 -5.69
C ALA A 127 36.99 4.70 -6.97
N GLY A 128 36.09 5.17 -7.83
CA GLY A 128 35.66 4.45 -9.04
C GLY A 128 34.79 3.22 -8.75
N ILE A 129 34.18 3.15 -7.57
CA ILE A 129 33.31 2.02 -7.16
C ILE A 129 31.90 2.25 -7.69
N LYS A 130 31.36 1.24 -8.38
CA LYS A 130 29.97 1.24 -8.84
C LYS A 130 29.04 0.92 -7.67
N ILE A 131 28.04 1.78 -7.45
CA ILE A 131 27.03 1.64 -6.41
C ILE A 131 25.73 1.12 -7.04
N MET A 132 25.10 0.13 -6.41
CA MET A 132 23.81 -0.43 -6.82
C MET A 132 22.84 -0.38 -5.65
N VAL A 133 21.61 0.08 -5.88
CA VAL A 133 20.53 0.06 -4.88
C VAL A 133 19.65 -1.16 -5.14
N ILE A 134 19.46 -1.97 -4.11
CA ILE A 134 18.54 -3.12 -4.11
C ILE A 134 17.46 -2.78 -3.08
N THR A 135 16.23 -2.60 -3.53
CA THR A 135 15.09 -2.26 -2.67
C THR A 135 13.84 -3.02 -3.10
N GLY A 136 12.95 -3.26 -2.12
CA GLY A 136 11.60 -3.78 -2.36
C GLY A 136 10.56 -2.69 -2.59
N ASP A 137 10.94 -1.41 -2.57
CA ASP A 137 10.04 -0.29 -2.88
C ASP A 137 9.67 -0.28 -4.36
N ASN A 138 8.53 0.37 -4.69
CA ASN A 138 8.15 0.56 -6.08
C ASN A 138 9.19 1.44 -6.82
N LYS A 139 9.19 1.32 -8.15
CA LYS A 139 10.17 2.01 -9.01
C LYS A 139 10.22 3.51 -8.75
N SER A 140 9.08 4.18 -8.65
CA SER A 140 8.99 5.63 -8.47
C SER A 140 9.59 6.09 -7.14
N THR A 141 9.30 5.38 -6.05
CA THR A 141 9.89 5.66 -4.73
C THR A 141 11.38 5.39 -4.74
N ALA A 142 11.84 4.28 -5.31
CA ALA A 142 13.25 3.94 -5.41
C ALA A 142 14.04 5.01 -6.19
N GLU A 143 13.51 5.45 -7.33
CA GLU A 143 14.14 6.52 -8.12
C GLU A 143 14.16 7.86 -7.38
N ALA A 144 13.08 8.21 -6.67
CA ALA A 144 13.01 9.43 -5.87
C ALA A 144 14.10 9.43 -4.77
N VAL A 145 14.24 8.33 -4.02
CA VAL A 145 15.28 8.16 -3.00
C VAL A 145 16.68 8.20 -3.62
N CYS A 146 16.89 7.56 -4.77
CA CYS A 146 18.18 7.58 -5.48
C CYS A 146 18.58 8.99 -5.96
N ARG A 147 17.60 9.83 -6.33
CA ARG A 147 17.84 11.25 -6.65
C ARG A 147 18.13 12.06 -5.38
N GLU A 148 17.39 11.81 -4.30
CA GLU A 148 17.61 12.47 -3.00
C GLU A 148 19.03 12.26 -2.48
N ILE A 149 19.54 11.01 -2.52
CA ILE A 149 20.91 10.67 -2.11
C ILE A 149 21.98 11.02 -3.16
N GLN A 150 21.61 11.70 -4.25
CA GLN A 150 22.50 12.09 -5.35
C GLN A 150 23.23 10.90 -6.01
N LEU A 151 22.64 9.71 -5.96
CA LEU A 151 23.14 8.55 -6.68
C LEU A 151 22.83 8.67 -8.18
N PHE A 152 21.60 9.04 -8.52
CA PHE A 152 21.21 9.41 -9.87
C PHE A 152 21.50 10.88 -10.09
N LEU A 153 22.55 11.18 -10.84
CA LEU A 153 22.81 12.54 -11.29
C LEU A 153 21.70 12.92 -12.27
N MET A 154 21.14 14.12 -12.11
CA MET A 154 20.28 14.74 -13.12
C MET A 154 21.02 14.66 -14.46
N VAL A 155 20.37 14.13 -15.49
CA VAL A 155 20.90 14.05 -16.86
C VAL A 155 21.47 15.43 -17.20
N ARG A 156 22.80 15.50 -17.38
CA ARG A 156 23.39 16.64 -18.09
C ARG A 156 22.90 16.51 -19.53
N ILE A 157 21.90 17.31 -19.89
CA ILE A 157 21.66 17.63 -21.29
C ILE A 157 22.92 18.40 -21.72
N LEU A 158 23.75 17.75 -22.54
CA LEU A 158 24.80 18.42 -23.30
C LEU A 158 24.16 19.15 -24.48
#